data_AF-A0AAV1S7K9-F1
#
_entry.id   AF-A0AAV1S7K9-F1
#
_cell.length_a   1.000
_cell.length_b   1.000
_cell.length_c   1.000
_cell.angle_alpha   90.00
_cell.angle_beta   90.00
_cell.angle_gamma   90.00
#
_symmetry.space_group_name_H-M   'P 1'
#
loop_
_entity.id
_entity.type
_entity.pdbx_description
1 polymer ?
#
loop_
_entity_poly.entity_id
_entity_poly.type
_entity_poly.pdbx_seq_one_letter_code
_entity_poly.pdbx_strand_id
1 'polypeptide(L)'
;MVFVPESNLKTGGSKETEMENSECVRVAVNIRPLITPELLIGCTDIITVVPGEPQVQIGSHSFTYDYVYGSTASPSSEIFNDCVAPLVEALLNGYNATVLAYGQTGSGKTYTMGTNYTAEGSNSGVIPKVMDSIFRRVETAKESAEFLIRVSFIEIFKEEVFDLLDPNSAVFSKGEGVNAAKPAVPARVPIQIRETVNGGITLAGVTEAEVRNKEEMASYLSRGSLSRATASTNMNSQSRCGFTMSFTLT
;
A
#
# COMPACT_ATOMS: atom_id res chain seq x y z
N MET A 1 -2.13 9.81 -4.86
CA MET A 1 -1.64 9.13 -3.65
C MET A 1 -1.76 10.12 -2.52
N VAL A 2 -2.33 9.74 -1.39
CA VAL A 2 -2.56 10.60 -0.23
C VAL A 2 -1.65 10.14 0.89
N PHE A 3 -0.90 11.06 1.47
CA PHE A 3 0.06 10.80 2.53
C PHE A 3 -0.37 11.49 3.81
N VAL A 4 -0.48 10.74 4.91
CA VAL A 4 -0.88 11.28 6.21
C VAL A 4 0.16 10.89 7.25
N PRO A 5 0.91 11.83 7.84
CA PRO A 5 1.58 11.61 9.10
C PRO A 5 0.58 11.77 10.26
N GLU A 6 0.54 10.83 11.20
CA GLU A 6 -0.23 10.98 12.46
C GLU A 6 0.72 10.99 13.67
N SER A 7 0.55 11.97 14.55
CA SER A 7 1.29 12.09 15.82
C SER A 7 0.46 11.59 17.00
N ASN A 8 1.06 10.78 17.88
CA ASN A 8 0.61 10.66 19.27
C ASN A 8 1.18 11.83 20.09
N LEU A 9 0.30 12.49 20.84
CA LEU A 9 0.60 13.63 21.71
C LEU A 9 1.71 13.27 22.72
N LYS A 10 2.89 13.88 22.60
CA LYS A 10 3.85 14.01 23.70
C LYS A 10 4.23 15.48 23.87
N THR A 11 3.90 16.02 25.03
CA THR A 11 4.21 17.38 25.48
C THR A 11 5.69 17.50 25.83
N GLY A 12 6.36 18.51 25.24
CA GLY A 12 7.53 19.15 25.85
C GLY A 12 8.75 19.37 24.95
N GLY A 13 9.00 20.63 24.57
CA GLY A 13 10.33 21.24 24.68
C GLY A 13 11.22 21.41 23.44
N SER A 14 10.93 22.45 22.65
CA SER A 14 11.86 23.41 22.01
C SER A 14 13.00 22.91 21.10
N LYS A 15 12.75 22.95 19.78
CA LYS A 15 13.62 23.50 18.73
C LYS A 15 12.75 23.96 17.53
N GLU A 16 12.27 25.21 17.60
CA GLU A 16 11.51 25.88 16.53
C GLU A 16 12.46 26.69 15.65
N THR A 17 12.86 26.16 14.49
CA THR A 17 12.95 26.89 13.20
C THR A 17 13.32 25.89 12.09
N GLU A 18 12.50 25.85 11.03
CA GLU A 18 12.59 25.06 9.76
C GLU A 18 11.78 23.76 9.61
N MET A 19 11.02 23.29 10.62
CA MET A 19 10.20 22.08 10.48
C MET A 19 8.69 22.31 10.69
N GLU A 20 8.18 23.45 10.22
CA GLU A 20 6.81 23.91 10.53
C GLU A 20 5.76 23.64 9.45
N ASN A 21 6.08 22.87 8.39
CA ASN A 21 5.12 22.60 7.29
C ASN A 21 4.92 21.11 6.94
N SER A 22 5.30 20.18 7.82
CA SER A 22 5.35 18.74 7.46
C SER A 22 4.20 17.89 8.03
N GLU A 23 3.12 18.51 8.53
CA GLU A 23 1.98 17.79 9.13
C GLU A 23 0.74 17.71 8.22
N CYS A 24 0.76 18.39 7.06
CA CYS A 24 -0.39 18.38 6.16
C CYS A 24 -0.40 17.15 5.25
N VAL A 25 -1.61 16.80 4.82
CA VAL A 25 -1.81 15.72 3.85
C VAL A 25 -1.17 16.12 2.52
N ARG A 26 -0.22 15.31 2.03
CA ARG A 26 0.39 15.51 0.70
C ARG A 26 -0.29 14.65 -0.36
N VAL A 27 -0.41 15.21 -1.56
CA VAL A 27 -1.06 14.59 -2.71
C VAL A 27 -0.10 14.50 -3.90
N ALA A 28 0.23 13.28 -4.28
CA ALA A 28 0.94 12.98 -5.52
C ALA A 28 0.00 12.45 -6.60
N VAL A 29 -0.02 13.09 -7.78
CA VAL A 29 -0.76 12.64 -8.95
C VAL A 29 0.17 11.84 -9.85
N ASN A 30 -0.23 10.62 -10.20
CA ASN A 30 0.50 9.76 -11.14
C ASN A 30 -0.38 9.46 -12.35
N ILE A 31 0.02 9.96 -13.52
CA ILE A 31 -0.68 9.76 -14.79
C ILE A 31 -0.02 8.59 -15.50
N ARG A 32 -0.74 7.47 -15.61
CA ARG A 32 -0.24 6.32 -16.36
C ARG A 32 -0.33 6.58 -17.88
N PRO A 33 0.56 5.98 -18.69
CA PRO A 33 0.39 5.97 -20.13
C PRO A 33 -0.89 5.24 -20.54
N LEU A 34 -1.37 5.55 -21.76
CA LEU A 34 -2.42 4.77 -22.42
C LEU A 34 -1.97 3.31 -22.60
N ILE A 35 -2.88 2.37 -22.37
CA ILE A 35 -2.64 0.95 -22.59
C ILE A 35 -3.05 0.54 -24.01
N THR A 36 -2.49 -0.56 -24.52
CA THR A 36 -2.75 -1.06 -25.88
C THR A 36 -4.24 -1.11 -26.25
N PRO A 37 -5.16 -1.62 -25.42
CA PRO A 37 -6.59 -1.61 -25.74
C PRO A 37 -7.18 -0.20 -25.96
N GLU A 38 -6.70 0.80 -25.22
CA GLU A 38 -7.15 2.21 -25.36
C GLU A 38 -6.63 2.80 -26.67
N LEU A 39 -5.37 2.52 -27.00
CA LEU A 39 -4.75 2.95 -28.26
C LEU A 39 -5.47 2.33 -29.47
N LEU A 40 -5.87 1.05 -29.39
CA LEU A 40 -6.59 0.35 -30.47
C LEU A 40 -7.98 0.93 -30.74
N ILE A 41 -8.63 1.53 -29.76
CA ILE A 41 -9.94 2.18 -29.89
C ILE A 41 -9.79 3.67 -30.28
N GLY A 42 -8.54 4.16 -30.42
CA GLY A 42 -8.25 5.53 -30.83
C GLY A 42 -8.33 6.55 -29.70
N CYS A 43 -8.18 6.14 -28.45
CA CYS A 43 -8.07 7.07 -27.33
C CYS A 43 -6.81 7.95 -27.46
N THR A 44 -6.91 9.20 -27.01
CA THR A 44 -5.82 10.17 -26.98
C THR A 44 -5.64 10.71 -25.57
N ASP A 45 -4.42 11.18 -25.26
CA ASP A 45 -4.14 11.80 -23.97
C ASP A 45 -4.89 13.12 -23.82
N ILE A 46 -5.71 13.24 -22.79
CA ILE A 46 -6.46 14.47 -22.45
C ILE A 46 -5.85 15.24 -21.28
N ILE A 47 -4.78 14.71 -20.69
CA ILE A 47 -4.09 15.28 -19.53
C ILE A 47 -2.69 15.68 -19.98
N THR A 48 -2.31 16.91 -19.70
CA THR A 48 -0.96 17.42 -19.97
C THR A 48 -0.29 17.81 -18.66
N VAL A 49 0.95 17.40 -18.45
CA VAL A 49 1.77 17.85 -17.31
C VAL A 49 2.46 19.15 -17.70
N VAL A 50 2.35 20.18 -16.86
CA VAL A 50 3.02 21.46 -17.08
C VAL A 50 4.52 21.30 -16.73
N PRO A 51 5.45 21.52 -17.68
CA PRO A 51 6.87 21.33 -17.40
C PRO A 51 7.38 22.26 -16.30
N GLY A 52 8.06 21.71 -15.30
CA GLY A 52 8.67 22.47 -14.20
C GLY A 52 7.69 22.90 -13.09
N GLU A 53 6.40 22.58 -13.22
CA GLU A 53 5.39 22.87 -12.21
C GLU A 53 4.67 21.59 -11.79
N PRO A 54 4.28 21.42 -10.52
CA PRO A 54 3.48 20.28 -10.08
C PRO A 54 2.00 20.50 -10.46
N GLN A 55 1.74 20.75 -11.75
CA GLN A 55 0.45 21.08 -12.29
C GLN A 55 0.07 20.18 -13.47
N VAL A 56 -1.20 19.79 -13.52
CA VAL A 56 -1.82 19.10 -14.65
C VAL A 56 -2.89 19.97 -15.29
N GLN A 57 -3.00 19.90 -16.60
CA GLN A 57 -4.01 20.60 -17.37
C GLN A 57 -4.96 19.59 -18.03
N ILE A 58 -6.26 19.87 -17.94
CA ILE A 58 -7.34 19.11 -18.57
C ILE A 58 -8.23 20.10 -19.32
N GLY A 59 -8.13 20.12 -20.64
CA GLY A 59 -8.80 21.15 -21.47
C GLY A 59 -8.33 22.56 -21.09
N SER A 60 -9.26 23.41 -20.64
CA SER A 60 -8.98 24.77 -20.19
C SER A 60 -8.76 24.90 -18.67
N HIS A 61 -8.79 23.80 -17.92
CA HIS A 61 -8.65 23.80 -16.47
C HIS A 61 -7.28 23.30 -16.04
N SER A 62 -6.70 23.95 -15.03
CA SER A 62 -5.42 23.57 -14.43
C SER A 62 -5.59 23.21 -12.96
N PHE A 63 -4.87 22.18 -12.51
CA PHE A 63 -4.93 21.65 -11.15
C PHE A 63 -3.51 21.47 -10.60
N THR A 64 -3.23 22.09 -9.46
CA THR A 64 -1.92 22.04 -8.80
C THR A 64 -1.94 21.06 -7.62
N TYR A 65 -0.85 20.31 -7.47
CA TYR A 65 -0.65 19.30 -6.42
C TYR A 65 0.74 19.45 -5.79
N ASP A 66 1.07 18.63 -4.79
CA ASP A 66 2.43 18.61 -4.23
C ASP A 66 3.42 17.98 -5.22
N TYR A 67 3.00 16.90 -5.88
CA TYR A 67 3.81 16.19 -6.88
C TYR A 67 2.95 15.75 -8.06
N VAL A 68 3.50 15.86 -9.26
CA VAL A 68 2.86 15.39 -10.51
C VAL A 68 3.86 14.55 -11.28
N TYR A 69 3.47 13.30 -11.53
CA TYR A 69 4.22 12.32 -12.32
C TYR A 69 3.46 12.03 -13.62
N GLY A 70 4.19 11.99 -14.74
CA GLY A 70 3.64 11.89 -16.09
C GLY A 70 4.06 10.62 -16.85
N SER A 71 3.61 10.54 -18.11
CA SER A 71 3.67 9.39 -19.04
C SER A 71 5.08 8.87 -19.43
N THR A 72 6.15 9.29 -18.75
CA THR A 72 7.51 8.76 -18.93
C THR A 72 7.80 7.66 -17.90
N ALA A 73 8.64 6.69 -18.28
CA ALA A 73 8.77 5.39 -17.62
C ALA A 73 8.99 5.39 -16.08
N SER A 74 8.49 4.33 -15.44
CA SER A 74 8.77 3.85 -14.07
C SER A 74 8.75 4.89 -12.93
N PRO A 75 7.66 5.65 -12.75
CA PRO A 75 7.56 6.71 -11.72
C PRO A 75 7.62 6.18 -10.28
N SER A 76 7.63 4.86 -10.07
CA SER A 76 7.65 4.28 -8.72
C SER A 76 8.94 4.56 -7.93
N SER A 77 10.07 4.79 -8.59
CA SER A 77 11.30 5.20 -7.89
C SER A 77 11.22 6.65 -7.42
N GLU A 78 10.74 7.56 -8.27
CA GLU A 78 10.58 8.98 -7.94
C GLU A 78 9.48 9.18 -6.89
N ILE A 79 8.31 8.57 -7.10
CA ILE A 79 7.21 8.55 -6.11
C ILE A 79 7.71 8.06 -4.76
N PHE A 80 8.51 6.99 -4.75
CA PHE A 80 9.08 6.49 -3.50
C PHE A 80 10.03 7.51 -2.86
N ASN A 81 10.99 8.04 -3.62
CA ASN A 81 12.01 8.94 -3.09
C ASN A 81 11.39 10.25 -2.55
N ASP A 82 10.50 10.88 -3.31
CA ASP A 82 9.96 12.20 -2.96
C ASP A 82 8.90 12.10 -1.86
N CYS A 83 8.05 11.08 -1.93
CA CYS A 83 6.85 11.03 -1.11
C CYS A 83 6.91 10.02 0.03
N VAL A 84 7.55 8.87 -0.19
CA VAL A 84 7.47 7.70 0.72
C VAL A 84 8.71 7.58 1.60
N ALA A 85 9.91 7.83 1.08
CA ALA A 85 11.14 7.74 1.85
C ALA A 85 11.13 8.62 3.11
N PRO A 86 10.64 9.88 3.08
CA PRO A 86 10.50 10.69 4.30
C PRO A 86 9.54 10.07 5.33
N LEU A 87 8.52 9.36 4.87
CA LEU A 87 7.56 8.69 5.75
C LEU A 87 8.13 7.42 6.37
N VAL A 88 9.00 6.71 5.66
CA VAL A 88 9.75 5.57 6.23
C VAL A 88 10.67 6.06 7.34
N GLU A 89 11.37 7.18 7.15
CA GLU A 89 12.18 7.77 8.24
C GLU A 89 11.32 8.23 9.41
N ALA A 90 10.14 8.82 9.16
CA ALA A 90 9.19 9.16 10.23
C ALA A 90 8.73 7.91 11.01
N LEU A 91 8.42 6.81 10.30
CA LEU A 91 8.06 5.52 10.91
C LEU A 91 9.17 5.00 11.84
N LEU A 92 10.42 5.09 11.40
CA LEU A 92 11.59 4.68 12.18
C LEU A 92 11.83 5.57 13.42
N ASN A 93 11.36 6.81 13.38
CA ASN A 93 11.39 7.73 14.53
C ASN A 93 10.17 7.58 15.45
N GLY A 94 9.29 6.61 15.22
CA GLY A 94 8.14 6.30 16.05
C GLY A 94 6.86 7.07 15.71
N TYR A 95 6.76 7.65 14.52
CA TYR A 95 5.54 8.28 14.02
C TYR A 95 4.71 7.31 13.17
N ASN A 96 3.40 7.55 13.10
CA ASN A 96 2.55 6.80 12.17
C ASN A 96 2.66 7.39 10.77
N ALA A 97 2.76 6.53 9.77
CA ALA A 97 2.83 6.91 8.36
C ALA A 97 1.80 6.14 7.54
N THR A 98 0.97 6.87 6.79
CA THR A 98 -0.04 6.27 5.90
C THR A 98 0.18 6.68 4.45
N VAL A 99 0.17 5.70 3.54
CA VAL A 99 0.22 5.89 2.09
C VAL A 99 -1.02 5.27 1.46
N LEU A 100 -1.86 6.10 0.82
CA LEU A 100 -3.09 5.66 0.15
C LEU A 100 -3.02 5.87 -1.36
N ALA A 101 -3.25 4.82 -2.14
CA ALA A 101 -3.45 4.93 -3.59
C ALA A 101 -4.94 5.07 -3.91
N TYR A 102 -5.31 6.16 -4.61
CA TYR A 102 -6.68 6.47 -4.99
C TYR A 102 -6.80 6.69 -6.50
N GLY A 103 -7.94 6.32 -7.09
CA GLY A 103 -8.23 6.44 -8.52
C GLY A 103 -9.22 5.39 -9.02
N GLN A 104 -9.72 5.54 -10.25
CA GLN A 104 -10.68 4.62 -10.87
C GLN A 104 -10.09 3.21 -11.13
N THR A 105 -10.94 2.23 -11.45
CA THR A 105 -10.47 0.92 -11.94
C THR A 105 -9.59 1.10 -13.17
N GLY A 106 -8.47 0.37 -13.21
CA GLY A 106 -7.50 0.47 -14.30
C GLY A 106 -6.59 1.70 -14.25
N SER A 107 -6.67 2.59 -13.25
CA SER A 107 -5.83 3.79 -13.16
C SER A 107 -4.38 3.55 -12.72
N GLY A 108 -3.98 2.30 -12.46
CA GLY A 108 -2.60 1.96 -12.06
C GLY A 108 -2.30 1.99 -10.55
N LYS A 109 -3.33 1.96 -9.67
CA LYS A 109 -3.12 1.89 -8.20
C LYS A 109 -2.27 0.69 -7.77
N THR A 110 -2.67 -0.52 -8.16
CA THR A 110 -1.97 -1.78 -7.86
C THR A 110 -0.55 -1.78 -8.44
N TYR A 111 -0.39 -1.23 -9.65
CA TYR A 111 0.90 -1.10 -10.31
C TYR A 111 1.85 -0.18 -9.52
N THR A 112 1.36 1.01 -9.14
CA THR A 112 2.16 1.99 -8.38
C THR A 112 2.57 1.44 -7.01
N MET A 113 1.61 0.82 -6.29
CA MET A 113 1.88 0.29 -4.95
C MET A 113 2.69 -1.01 -4.95
N GLY A 114 2.68 -1.78 -6.04
CA GLY A 114 3.41 -3.05 -6.13
C GLY A 114 2.75 -4.21 -5.40
N THR A 115 1.42 -4.19 -5.25
CA THR A 115 0.67 -5.26 -4.56
C THR A 115 0.37 -6.48 -5.42
N ASN A 116 0.87 -6.54 -6.66
CA ASN A 116 0.84 -7.74 -7.47
C ASN A 116 2.24 -8.36 -7.50
N TYR A 117 2.79 -8.57 -6.30
CA TYR A 117 4.14 -9.08 -6.13
C TYR A 117 4.20 -10.55 -6.57
N THR A 118 4.97 -10.83 -7.61
CA THR A 118 5.32 -12.19 -8.04
C THR A 118 6.83 -12.32 -7.97
N ALA A 119 7.35 -13.52 -7.67
CA ALA A 119 8.79 -13.77 -7.59
C ALA A 119 9.54 -13.47 -8.91
N GLU A 120 8.83 -13.40 -10.03
CA GLU A 120 9.33 -13.10 -11.37
C GLU A 120 8.99 -11.67 -11.84
N GLY A 121 8.28 -10.90 -11.01
CA GLY A 121 7.77 -9.58 -11.33
C GLY A 121 8.77 -8.47 -11.04
N SER A 122 8.60 -7.35 -11.75
CA SER A 122 9.33 -6.11 -11.49
C SER A 122 9.14 -5.67 -10.03
N ASN A 123 10.22 -5.62 -9.24
CA ASN A 123 10.30 -5.07 -7.88
C ASN A 123 10.07 -3.54 -7.81
N SER A 124 9.39 -2.97 -8.82
CA SER A 124 9.27 -1.54 -9.06
C SER A 124 8.02 -0.93 -8.42
N GLY A 125 7.60 -1.39 -7.24
CA GLY A 125 6.44 -0.81 -6.54
C GLY A 125 6.86 -0.04 -5.29
N VAL A 126 5.95 0.78 -4.75
CA VAL A 126 6.17 1.46 -3.48
C VAL A 126 6.40 0.48 -2.33
N ILE A 127 5.59 -0.58 -2.19
CA ILE A 127 5.70 -1.53 -1.08
C ILE A 127 7.05 -2.28 -1.09
N PRO A 128 7.50 -2.90 -2.20
CA PRO A 128 8.83 -3.51 -2.24
C PRO A 128 9.97 -2.55 -1.86
N LYS A 129 9.89 -1.29 -2.28
CA LYS A 129 10.89 -0.27 -1.91
C LYS A 129 10.83 0.12 -0.43
N VAL A 130 9.64 0.18 0.16
CA VAL A 130 9.45 0.35 1.61
C VAL A 130 10.09 -0.80 2.37
N MET A 131 9.84 -2.05 1.96
CA MET A 131 10.46 -3.23 2.54
C MET A 131 11.99 -3.14 2.50
N ASP A 132 12.56 -2.80 1.33
CA ASP A 132 14.00 -2.61 1.17
C ASP A 132 14.55 -1.54 2.11
N SER A 133 13.87 -0.42 2.22
CA SER A 133 14.33 0.70 3.05
C SER A 133 14.25 0.38 4.54
N ILE A 134 13.17 -0.26 5.00
CA ILE A 134 12.99 -0.68 6.40
C ILE A 134 14.11 -1.65 6.78
N PHE A 135 14.29 -2.74 6.04
CA PHE A 135 15.29 -3.76 6.40
C PHE A 135 16.72 -3.27 6.26
N ARG A 136 17.01 -2.38 5.29
CA ARG A 136 18.31 -1.69 5.22
C ARG A 136 18.58 -0.86 6.47
N ARG A 137 17.57 -0.13 6.97
CA ARG A 137 17.73 0.69 8.18
C ARG A 137 17.90 -0.18 9.42
N VAL A 138 17.11 -1.24 9.55
CA VAL A 138 17.22 -2.21 10.66
C VAL A 138 18.63 -2.77 10.74
N GLU A 139 19.22 -3.20 9.62
CA GLU A 139 20.60 -3.72 9.62
C GLU A 139 21.62 -2.63 9.98
N THR A 140 21.42 -1.40 9.52
CA THR A 140 22.30 -0.26 9.84
C THR A 140 22.22 0.14 11.33
N ALA A 141 21.07 -0.05 11.97
CA ALA A 141 20.81 0.37 13.35
C ALA A 141 20.92 -0.77 14.37
N LYS A 142 21.24 -1.99 13.92
CA LYS A 142 21.25 -3.24 14.71
C LYS A 142 22.16 -3.22 15.93
N GLU A 143 23.21 -2.41 15.92
CA GLU A 143 24.12 -2.25 17.07
C GLU A 143 23.58 -1.29 18.13
N SER A 144 22.58 -0.47 17.77
CA SER A 144 22.06 0.63 18.60
C SER A 144 20.61 0.45 19.03
N ALA A 145 19.85 -0.41 18.37
CA ALA A 145 18.43 -0.63 18.62
C ALA A 145 18.00 -2.04 18.25
N GLU A 146 17.01 -2.56 18.98
CA GLU A 146 16.26 -3.76 18.62
C GLU A 146 14.96 -3.36 17.93
N PHE A 147 14.50 -4.19 16.99
CA PHE A 147 13.29 -3.92 16.21
C PHE A 147 12.39 -5.15 16.20
N LEU A 148 11.14 -4.98 16.62
CA LEU A 148 10.07 -5.95 16.37
C LEU A 148 9.20 -5.44 15.22
N ILE A 149 9.21 -6.16 14.09
CA ILE A 149 8.40 -5.84 12.91
C ILE A 149 7.24 -6.81 12.81
N ARG A 150 6.02 -6.27 12.76
CA ARG A 150 4.79 -7.03 12.46
C ARG A 150 4.10 -6.51 11.22
N VAL A 151 3.51 -7.44 10.47
CA VAL A 151 2.73 -7.14 9.26
C VAL A 151 1.33 -7.73 9.35
N SER A 152 0.35 -6.93 8.95
CA SER A 152 -1.02 -7.38 8.69
C SER A 152 -1.40 -6.99 7.26
N PHE A 153 -2.21 -7.81 6.59
CA PHE A 153 -2.68 -7.51 5.24
C PHE A 153 -4.18 -7.76 5.15
N ILE A 154 -4.95 -6.70 4.95
CA ILE A 154 -6.41 -6.75 4.92
C ILE A 154 -6.98 -6.23 3.61
N GLU A 155 -8.18 -6.70 3.29
CA GLU A 155 -9.01 -6.20 2.19
C GLU A 155 -10.35 -5.71 2.73
N ILE A 156 -10.79 -4.53 2.29
CA ILE A 156 -12.16 -4.08 2.54
C ILE A 156 -12.98 -4.38 1.30
N PHE A 157 -13.93 -5.31 1.39
CA PHE A 157 -14.80 -5.71 0.29
C PHE A 157 -16.26 -5.70 0.73
N LYS A 158 -17.11 -4.98 -0.01
CA LYS A 158 -18.55 -4.81 0.32
C LYS A 158 -18.79 -4.39 1.78
N GLU A 159 -18.01 -3.41 2.25
CA GLU A 159 -18.08 -2.88 3.63
C GLU A 159 -17.68 -3.88 4.73
N GLU A 160 -17.19 -5.05 4.36
CA GLU A 160 -16.64 -6.05 5.27
C GLU A 160 -15.11 -6.10 5.17
N VAL A 161 -14.44 -6.31 6.30
CA VAL A 161 -12.98 -6.43 6.38
C VAL A 161 -12.60 -7.90 6.33
N PHE A 162 -11.66 -8.27 5.47
CA PHE A 162 -11.17 -9.64 5.34
C PHE A 162 -9.68 -9.71 5.57
N ASP A 163 -9.25 -10.73 6.31
CA ASP A 163 -7.83 -11.03 6.50
C ASP A 163 -7.27 -11.75 5.26
N LEU A 164 -6.23 -11.17 4.64
CA LEU A 164 -5.56 -11.79 3.51
C LEU A 164 -4.43 -12.74 3.93
N LEU A 165 -4.02 -12.73 5.20
CA LEU A 165 -2.99 -13.60 5.77
C LEU A 165 -3.56 -14.77 6.58
N ASP A 166 -4.89 -14.83 6.77
CA ASP A 166 -5.54 -15.90 7.53
C ASP A 166 -5.16 -17.28 6.98
N PRO A 167 -4.47 -18.13 7.77
CA PRO A 167 -4.05 -19.46 7.35
C PRO A 167 -5.23 -20.41 7.10
N ASN A 168 -6.41 -20.12 7.67
CA ASN A 168 -7.62 -20.93 7.50
C ASN A 168 -8.45 -20.50 6.29
N SER A 169 -8.02 -19.47 5.56
CA SER A 169 -8.66 -19.08 4.31
C SER A 169 -8.59 -20.24 3.31
N ALA A 170 -9.74 -20.57 2.69
CA ALA A 170 -9.93 -21.72 1.80
C ALA A 170 -8.94 -21.82 0.61
N VAL A 171 -8.17 -20.75 0.36
CA VAL A 171 -7.11 -20.67 -0.64
C VAL A 171 -5.90 -21.55 -0.26
N PHE A 172 -5.60 -21.70 1.03
CA PHE A 172 -4.40 -22.41 1.52
C PHE A 172 -4.67 -23.86 1.93
N SER A 173 -5.93 -24.28 2.09
CA SER A 173 -6.30 -25.66 2.44
C SER A 173 -6.19 -26.67 1.27
N LYS A 174 -5.59 -26.29 0.14
CA LYS A 174 -5.34 -27.19 -0.99
C LYS A 174 -3.84 -27.52 -1.09
N GLY A 175 -3.40 -28.48 -0.29
CA GLY A 175 -2.13 -29.17 -0.43
C GLY A 175 -2.30 -30.65 -0.06
N GLU A 176 -2.13 -31.52 -1.05
CA GLU A 176 -1.97 -32.99 -0.99
C GLU A 176 -3.20 -33.86 -0.62
N GLY A 177 -3.98 -34.25 -1.64
CA GLY A 177 -4.97 -35.33 -1.52
C GLY A 177 -5.87 -35.44 -2.75
N VAL A 178 -5.70 -36.53 -3.50
CA VAL A 178 -6.51 -36.89 -4.66
C VAL A 178 -7.90 -37.36 -4.21
N ASN A 179 -8.95 -36.87 -4.89
CA ASN A 179 -10.37 -37.29 -4.89
C ASN A 179 -11.40 -36.55 -4.02
N ALA A 180 -12.55 -36.33 -4.69
CA ALA A 180 -13.93 -36.27 -4.21
C ALA A 180 -14.50 -34.95 -3.64
N ALA A 181 -15.63 -34.56 -4.29
CA ALA A 181 -16.63 -33.56 -3.92
C ALA A 181 -16.15 -32.09 -3.77
N LYS A 182 -16.82 -31.17 -4.47
CA LYS A 182 -16.71 -29.71 -4.21
C LYS A 182 -16.93 -29.47 -2.71
N PRO A 183 -15.90 -29.13 -1.92
CA PRO A 183 -16.16 -28.59 -0.59
C PRO A 183 -16.79 -27.22 -0.83
N ALA A 184 -17.91 -26.93 -0.18
CA ALA A 184 -18.37 -25.56 -0.05
C ALA A 184 -17.18 -24.77 0.50
N VAL A 185 -16.62 -23.87 -0.32
CA VAL A 185 -15.55 -22.96 0.10
C VAL A 185 -16.05 -22.31 1.40
N PRO A 186 -15.40 -22.51 2.57
CA PRO A 186 -15.81 -21.80 3.76
C PRO A 186 -15.74 -20.31 3.42
N ALA A 187 -16.87 -19.64 3.54
CA ALA A 187 -16.96 -18.21 3.31
C ALA A 187 -15.91 -17.55 4.23
N ARG A 188 -15.13 -16.62 3.68
CA ARG A 188 -14.19 -15.84 4.49
C ARG A 188 -14.97 -15.18 5.61
N VAL A 189 -14.49 -15.30 6.84
CA VAL A 189 -15.12 -14.67 7.99
C VAL A 189 -14.67 -13.21 8.05
N PRO A 190 -15.59 -12.24 8.07
CA PRO A 190 -15.23 -10.84 8.24
C PRO A 190 -14.56 -10.58 9.60
N ILE A 191 -13.53 -9.74 9.62
CA ILE A 191 -12.90 -9.21 10.83
C ILE A 191 -13.82 -8.14 11.43
N GLN A 192 -13.95 -8.15 12.76
CA GLN A 192 -14.68 -7.11 13.49
C GLN A 192 -13.77 -5.91 13.78
N ILE A 193 -14.24 -4.73 13.40
CA ILE A 193 -13.65 -3.45 13.85
C ILE A 193 -14.15 -3.17 15.26
N ARG A 194 -13.23 -2.89 16.20
CA ARG A 194 -13.53 -2.59 17.61
C ARG A 194 -12.83 -1.33 18.07
N GLU A 195 -13.50 -0.57 18.93
CA GLU A 195 -12.92 0.58 19.62
C GLU A 195 -12.26 0.13 20.93
N THR A 196 -11.06 0.64 21.19
CA THR A 196 -10.36 0.45 22.45
C THR A 196 -10.87 1.44 23.50
N VAL A 197 -10.57 1.17 24.77
CA VAL A 197 -10.93 2.05 25.89
C VAL A 197 -10.35 3.47 25.77
N ASN A 198 -9.30 3.64 24.96
CA ASN A 198 -8.65 4.92 24.70
C ASN A 198 -9.17 5.60 23.41
N GLY A 199 -10.23 5.07 22.78
CA GLY A 199 -10.79 5.61 21.53
C GLY A 199 -10.03 5.22 20.25
N GLY A 200 -8.97 4.41 20.34
CA GLY A 200 -8.27 3.88 19.17
C GLY A 200 -9.03 2.73 18.50
N ILE A 201 -8.88 2.55 17.19
CA ILE A 201 -9.50 1.46 16.43
C ILE A 201 -8.59 0.23 16.40
N THR A 202 -9.17 -0.96 16.57
CA THR A 202 -8.50 -2.26 16.50
C THR A 202 -9.26 -3.25 15.63
N LEU A 203 -8.54 -4.14 14.98
CA LEU A 203 -9.11 -5.20 14.15
C LEU A 203 -9.05 -6.52 14.93
N ALA A 204 -10.17 -6.92 15.52
CA ALA A 204 -10.20 -8.08 16.40
C ALA A 204 -10.14 -9.39 15.60
N GLY A 205 -9.03 -10.12 15.75
CA GLY A 205 -8.81 -11.39 15.05
C GLY A 205 -8.04 -11.26 13.73
N VAL A 206 -7.49 -10.07 13.42
CA VAL A 206 -6.55 -9.94 12.29
C VAL A 206 -5.24 -10.67 12.60
N THR A 207 -4.68 -11.33 11.60
CA THR A 207 -3.35 -11.93 11.68
C THR A 207 -2.29 -10.83 11.66
N GLU A 208 -1.51 -10.74 12.74
CA GLU A 208 -0.28 -9.94 12.81
C GLU A 208 0.93 -10.88 12.78
N ALA A 209 1.57 -11.01 11.62
CA ALA A 209 2.72 -11.87 11.46
C ALA A 209 4.01 -11.13 11.81
N GLU A 210 4.83 -11.72 12.69
CA GLU A 210 6.20 -11.26 12.91
C GLU A 210 7.06 -11.57 11.67
N VAL A 211 7.88 -10.61 11.25
CA VAL A 211 8.82 -10.76 10.13
C VAL A 211 10.23 -10.38 10.58
N ARG A 212 11.21 -11.25 10.28
CA ARG A 212 12.61 -11.05 10.70
C ARG A 212 13.52 -10.60 9.57
N ASN A 213 13.10 -10.82 8.34
CA ASN A 213 13.86 -10.48 7.15
C ASN A 213 12.94 -10.11 5.99
N LYS A 214 13.54 -9.55 4.94
CA LYS A 214 12.84 -9.11 3.74
C LYS A 214 12.12 -10.26 3.03
N GLU A 215 12.71 -11.45 3.04
CA GLU A 215 12.21 -12.64 2.34
C GLU A 215 10.91 -13.15 2.97
N GLU A 216 10.84 -13.21 4.30
CA GLU A 216 9.62 -13.52 5.05
C GLU A 216 8.52 -12.52 4.74
N MET A 217 8.85 -11.23 4.74
CA MET A 217 7.90 -10.19 4.42
C MET A 217 7.40 -10.27 2.97
N ALA A 218 8.28 -10.57 2.01
CA ALA A 218 7.93 -10.80 0.62
C ALA A 218 7.00 -12.01 0.45
N SER A 219 7.20 -13.07 1.25
CA SER A 219 6.31 -14.23 1.29
C SER A 219 4.90 -13.85 1.74
N TYR A 220 4.74 -13.06 2.79
CA TYR A 220 3.43 -12.57 3.22
C TYR A 220 2.77 -11.66 2.18
N LEU A 221 3.52 -10.76 1.55
CA LEU A 221 3.02 -9.91 0.47
C LEU A 221 2.51 -10.76 -0.71
N SER A 222 3.28 -11.77 -1.13
CA SER A 222 2.90 -12.71 -2.18
C SER A 222 1.63 -13.50 -1.82
N ARG A 223 1.58 -14.07 -0.61
CA ARG A 223 0.43 -14.82 -0.10
C ARG A 223 -0.86 -13.99 -0.08
N GLY A 224 -0.80 -12.77 0.47
CA GLY A 224 -1.97 -11.89 0.49
C GLY A 224 -2.38 -11.43 -0.91
N SER A 225 -1.41 -11.23 -1.81
CA SER A 225 -1.68 -10.91 -3.22
C SER A 225 -2.41 -12.03 -3.96
N LEU A 226 -2.02 -13.29 -3.73
CA LEU A 226 -2.69 -14.47 -4.28
C LEU A 226 -4.09 -14.67 -3.70
N SER A 227 -4.25 -14.46 -2.39
CA SER A 227 -5.54 -14.49 -1.71
C SER A 227 -6.49 -13.46 -2.33
N ARG A 228 -6.02 -12.24 -2.60
CA ARG A 228 -6.82 -11.21 -3.30
C ARG A 228 -7.21 -11.63 -4.72
N ALA A 229 -6.26 -12.13 -5.51
CA ALA A 229 -6.49 -12.49 -6.91
C ALA A 229 -7.57 -13.59 -7.05
N THR A 230 -7.53 -14.61 -6.19
CA THR A 230 -8.48 -15.72 -6.22
C THR A 230 -9.92 -15.32 -5.82
N ALA A 231 -10.10 -14.28 -5.02
CA ALA A 231 -11.43 -13.73 -4.71
C ALA A 231 -12.06 -12.96 -5.89
N SER A 232 -11.23 -12.47 -6.82
CA SER A 232 -11.66 -11.63 -7.94
C SER A 232 -12.11 -12.39 -9.20
N THR A 233 -12.06 -13.73 -9.22
CA THR A 233 -12.34 -14.54 -10.43
C THR A 233 -13.82 -14.75 -10.78
N ASN A 234 -14.75 -14.00 -10.16
CA ASN A 234 -16.12 -13.90 -10.66
C ASN A 234 -16.35 -12.49 -11.20
N MET A 235 -16.28 -12.39 -12.53
CA MET A 235 -16.64 -11.28 -13.42
C MET A 235 -17.39 -10.11 -12.77
N ASN A 236 -16.68 -9.26 -12.02
CA ASN A 236 -17.10 -7.91 -11.70
C ASN A 236 -15.87 -7.06 -11.34
N SER A 237 -15.48 -6.19 -12.27
CA SER A 237 -14.37 -5.23 -12.20
C SER A 237 -14.62 -4.05 -11.23
N GLN A 238 -15.55 -4.21 -10.28
CA GLN A 238 -15.85 -3.24 -9.23
C GLN A 238 -15.13 -3.64 -7.93
N SER A 239 -13.84 -3.39 -7.86
CA SER A 239 -13.09 -3.53 -6.61
C SER A 239 -12.59 -2.15 -6.19
N ARG A 240 -13.31 -1.55 -5.23
CA ARG A 240 -12.79 -0.42 -4.44
C ARG A 240 -11.62 -0.99 -3.64
N CYS A 241 -10.42 -0.86 -4.22
CA CYS A 241 -9.18 -1.45 -3.75
C CYS A 241 -8.64 -0.65 -2.55
N GLY A 242 -9.33 -0.76 -1.40
CA GLY A 242 -8.77 -0.40 -0.11
C GLY A 242 -8.00 -1.62 0.39
N PHE A 243 -6.67 -1.54 0.36
CA PHE A 243 -5.83 -2.50 1.03
C PHE A 243 -4.93 -1.74 2.00
N THR A 244 -4.73 -2.30 3.17
CA THR A 244 -3.85 -1.74 4.19
C THR A 244 -2.81 -2.78 4.53
N MET A 245 -1.55 -2.42 4.31
CA MET A 245 -0.42 -3.14 4.88
C MET A 245 0.12 -2.28 6.01
N SER A 246 -0.10 -2.74 7.24
CA SER A 246 0.36 -2.04 8.43
C SER A 246 1.72 -2.57 8.84
N PHE A 247 2.60 -1.65 9.19
CA PHE A 247 3.92 -1.93 9.74
C PHE A 247 3.92 -1.40 11.17
N THR A 248 4.09 -2.30 12.13
CA THR A 248 4.31 -1.90 13.51
C THR A 248 5.76 -2.16 13.85
N LEU A 249 6.47 -1.09 14.24
CA LEU A 249 7.83 -1.13 14.74
C LEU A 249 7.79 -0.82 16.24
N THR A 250 8.28 -1.75 17.05
CA THR A 250 8.35 -1.61 18.53
C THR A 250 9.72 -2.02 19.03
#